data_AF-A0A7Y2CJ83-F1
#
_entry.id   AF-A0A7Y2CJ83-F1
#
_cell.length_a   1.000
_cell.length_b   1.000
_cell.length_c   1.000
_cell.angle_alpha   90.00
_cell.angle_beta   90.00
_cell.angle_gamma   90.00
#
_symmetry.space_group_name_H-M   'P 1'
#
loop_
_entity.id
_entity.type
_entity.pdbx_description
1 polymer ?
#
loop_
_entity_poly.entity_id
_entity_poly.type
_entity_poly.pdbx_seq_one_letter_code
_entity_poly.pdbx_strand_id
1 'polypeptide(L)'
;LPDGWRAETIPFPLSFAPELSYTGLEELRFAPGMFQPDAEDFFSYAFIWWVDAGTLLEADALAEELEAYFRGLSAAVMADAGVPEDAVFDARLSPRRTKDVSVQRFEGRIDTFEPFATKAQVLLHLRVEAFNCLDPDHRAVYFALSPQTEEHAVWKQFREIRDGFRCHGTAAK
;
A
#
# COMPACT_ATOMS: atom_id res chain seq x y z
N LEU A 1 10.36 10.82 8.26
CA LEU A 1 9.32 9.88 8.71
C LEU A 1 8.87 10.31 10.09
N PRO A 2 7.61 10.08 10.49
CA PRO A 2 7.21 10.27 11.88
C PRO A 2 8.04 9.37 12.80
N ASP A 3 8.19 9.77 14.06
CA ASP A 3 9.06 9.05 15.01
C ASP A 3 8.62 7.59 15.21
N GLY A 4 9.59 6.68 15.25
CA GLY A 4 9.36 5.25 15.46
C GLY A 4 8.92 4.45 14.23
N TRP A 5 8.63 5.11 13.10
CA TRP A 5 8.30 4.41 11.86
C TRP A 5 9.52 3.70 11.27
N ARG A 6 9.32 2.47 10.82
CA ARG A 6 10.35 1.68 10.14
C ARG A 6 10.17 1.75 8.63
N ALA A 7 11.25 1.58 7.89
CA ALA A 7 11.25 1.61 6.44
C ALA A 7 11.84 0.33 5.86
N GLU A 8 11.30 -0.10 4.72
CA GLU A 8 11.80 -1.21 3.91
C GLU A 8 11.66 -0.84 2.43
N THR A 9 12.56 -1.37 1.59
CA THR A 9 12.52 -1.18 0.15
C THR A 9 12.72 -2.52 -0.53
N ILE A 10 11.82 -2.88 -1.44
CA ILE A 10 11.81 -4.16 -2.16
C ILE A 10 11.79 -3.85 -3.66
N PRO A 11 12.67 -4.47 -4.47
CA PRO A 11 12.61 -4.28 -5.91
C PRO A 11 11.43 -5.05 -6.53
N PHE A 12 10.82 -4.47 -7.56
CA PHE A 12 9.98 -5.23 -8.47
C PHE A 12 10.85 -6.06 -9.44
N PRO A 13 10.37 -7.23 -9.90
CA PRO A 13 9.09 -7.85 -9.55
C PRO A 13 9.07 -8.35 -8.10
N LEU A 14 7.93 -8.19 -7.43
CA LEU A 14 7.76 -8.67 -6.06
C LEU A 14 7.74 -10.20 -6.07
N SER A 15 8.67 -10.83 -5.33
CA SER A 15 8.80 -12.29 -5.34
C SER A 15 7.54 -13.01 -4.86
N PHE A 16 6.76 -12.37 -3.97
CA PHE A 16 5.51 -12.91 -3.44
C PHE A 16 4.31 -12.62 -4.36
N ALA A 17 4.38 -11.64 -5.26
CA ALA A 17 3.30 -11.25 -6.17
C ALA A 17 3.82 -11.07 -7.60
N PRO A 18 4.33 -12.14 -8.25
CA PRO A 18 4.96 -12.05 -9.57
C PRO A 18 3.99 -11.68 -10.70
N GLU A 19 2.68 -11.76 -10.46
CA GLU A 19 1.63 -11.33 -11.40
C GLU A 19 1.62 -9.81 -11.58
N LEU A 20 2.08 -9.05 -10.57
CA LEU A 20 2.30 -7.61 -10.66
C LEU A 20 3.53 -7.34 -11.53
N SER A 21 3.28 -7.23 -12.83
CA SER A 21 4.29 -7.14 -13.90
C SER A 21 4.92 -5.74 -14.02
N TYR A 22 5.19 -5.10 -12.88
CA TYR A 22 5.86 -3.82 -12.82
C TYR A 22 7.38 -3.96 -12.83
N THR A 23 8.04 -2.89 -13.25
CA THR A 23 9.47 -2.66 -13.02
C THR A 23 9.59 -1.46 -12.07
N GLY A 24 10.54 -1.50 -11.14
CA GLY A 24 10.78 -0.40 -10.21
C GLY A 24 10.96 -0.86 -8.77
N LEU A 25 10.42 -0.10 -7.81
CA LEU A 25 10.61 -0.32 -6.37
C LEU A 25 9.28 -0.21 -5.61
N GLU A 26 9.13 -1.02 -4.57
CA GLU A 26 8.20 -0.79 -3.47
C GLU A 26 8.95 -0.20 -2.27
N GLU A 27 8.48 0.93 -1.75
CA GLU A 27 9.01 1.55 -0.53
C GLU A 27 7.96 1.52 0.58
N LEU A 28 8.15 0.68 1.58
CA LEU A 28 7.24 0.50 2.71
C LEU A 28 7.63 1.37 3.91
N ARG A 29 6.62 1.82 4.66
CA ARG A 29 6.72 2.52 5.93
C ARG A 29 5.75 1.86 6.91
N PHE A 30 6.28 1.27 7.97
CA PHE A 30 5.51 0.56 8.97
C PHE A 30 5.30 1.42 10.21
N ALA A 31 4.05 1.48 10.70
CA ALA A 31 3.77 2.09 11.98
C ALA A 31 4.51 1.33 13.11
N PRO A 32 4.86 2.00 14.23
CA PRO A 32 5.55 1.37 15.36
C PRO A 32 4.91 0.04 15.82
N GLY A 33 3.59 -0.03 15.90
CA GLY A 33 2.85 -1.22 16.31
C GLY A 33 2.45 -2.20 15.20
N MET A 34 2.91 -2.02 13.96
CA MET A 34 2.55 -2.84 12.78
C MET A 34 2.48 -4.36 13.07
N PHE A 35 3.42 -4.89 13.87
CA PHE A 35 3.52 -6.33 14.18
C PHE A 35 3.10 -6.69 15.63
N GLN A 36 2.39 -5.79 16.31
CA GLN A 36 1.96 -5.96 17.70
C GLN A 36 0.43 -5.95 17.76
N PRO A 37 -0.25 -7.10 17.89
CA PRO A 37 -1.71 -7.21 17.82
C PRO A 37 -2.48 -6.28 18.77
N ASP A 38 -1.91 -5.98 19.93
CA ASP A 38 -2.53 -5.15 20.96
C ASP A 38 -2.23 -3.64 20.79
N ALA A 39 -1.48 -3.24 19.76
CA ALA A 39 -1.15 -1.84 19.51
C ALA A 39 -2.28 -1.09 18.78
N GLU A 40 -2.47 0.19 19.09
CA GLU A 40 -3.51 1.02 18.47
C GLU A 40 -3.28 1.21 16.96
N ASP A 41 -2.03 1.16 16.50
CA ASP A 41 -1.60 1.23 15.11
C ASP A 41 -1.24 -0.15 14.53
N PHE A 42 -1.74 -1.23 15.13
CA PHE A 42 -1.57 -2.59 14.61
C PHE A 42 -1.96 -2.69 13.13
N PHE A 43 -1.17 -3.44 12.38
CA PHE A 43 -1.34 -3.69 10.95
C PHE A 43 -1.58 -2.44 10.10
N SER A 44 -1.02 -1.31 10.53
CA SER A 44 -1.11 -0.03 9.86
C SER A 44 0.22 0.34 9.20
N TYR A 45 0.18 0.61 7.90
CA TYR A 45 1.38 0.90 7.12
C TYR A 45 1.03 1.63 5.82
N ALA A 46 2.05 2.23 5.23
CA ALA A 46 1.95 2.87 3.94
C ALA A 46 3.07 2.36 3.04
N PHE A 47 2.83 2.34 1.74
CA PHE A 47 3.88 2.01 0.78
C PHE A 47 3.74 2.83 -0.50
N ILE A 48 4.82 2.93 -1.25
CA ILE A 48 4.85 3.54 -2.57
C ILE A 48 5.29 2.51 -3.58
N TRP A 49 4.52 2.34 -4.64
CA TRP A 49 4.99 1.72 -5.87
C TRP A 49 5.57 2.80 -6.76
N TRP A 50 6.89 2.80 -6.90
CA TRP A 50 7.64 3.59 -7.86
C TRP A 50 7.85 2.74 -9.10
N VAL A 51 6.98 2.90 -10.10
CA VAL A 51 6.89 1.99 -11.26
C VAL A 51 6.84 2.77 -12.56
N ASP A 52 7.01 2.11 -13.70
CA ASP A 52 6.99 2.76 -15.02
C ASP A 52 5.66 3.52 -15.28
N ALA A 53 5.73 4.70 -15.89
CA ALA A 53 4.61 5.63 -16.04
C ALA A 53 3.48 5.15 -16.99
N GLY A 54 3.72 4.10 -17.78
CA GLY A 54 2.78 3.55 -18.77
C GLY A 54 1.57 2.82 -18.17
N THR A 55 1.58 2.56 -16.86
CA THR A 55 0.49 1.89 -16.15
C THR A 55 -0.76 2.76 -16.12
N LEU A 56 -1.87 2.26 -16.68
CA LEU A 56 -3.18 2.88 -16.50
C LEU A 56 -3.67 2.62 -15.08
N LEU A 57 -4.14 3.66 -14.39
CA LEU A 57 -4.67 3.55 -13.04
C LEU A 57 -6.19 3.66 -13.06
N GLU A 58 -6.85 2.52 -13.08
CA GLU A 58 -8.30 2.43 -12.90
C GLU A 58 -8.59 1.81 -11.54
N ALA A 59 -9.74 2.18 -10.94
CA ALA A 59 -10.10 1.71 -9.60
C ALA A 59 -10.23 0.18 -9.53
N ASP A 60 -10.82 -0.44 -10.55
CA ASP A 60 -11.00 -1.90 -10.63
C ASP A 60 -9.65 -2.61 -10.84
N ALA A 61 -8.77 -2.06 -11.69
CA ALA A 61 -7.43 -2.61 -11.88
C ALA A 61 -6.59 -2.55 -10.60
N LEU A 62 -6.61 -1.42 -9.89
CA LEU A 62 -5.95 -1.27 -8.59
C LEU A 62 -6.50 -2.25 -7.55
N ALA A 63 -7.80 -2.56 -7.60
CA ALA A 63 -8.41 -3.53 -6.70
C ALA A 63 -7.86 -4.94 -6.97
N GLU A 64 -7.90 -5.40 -8.23
CA GLU A 64 -7.37 -6.70 -8.65
C GLU A 64 -5.88 -6.86 -8.29
N GLU A 65 -5.09 -5.80 -8.49
CA GLU A 65 -3.66 -5.79 -8.14
C GLU A 65 -3.42 -5.90 -6.63
N LEU A 66 -4.22 -5.21 -5.81
CA LEU A 66 -4.15 -5.33 -4.36
C LEU A 66 -4.59 -6.71 -3.89
N GLU A 67 -5.59 -7.33 -4.51
CA GLU A 67 -5.95 -8.72 -4.20
C GLU A 67 -4.79 -9.68 -4.50
N ALA A 68 -4.14 -9.55 -5.65
CA ALA A 68 -2.96 -10.34 -6.01
C ALA A 68 -1.80 -10.10 -5.03
N TYR A 69 -1.54 -8.83 -4.67
CA TYR A 69 -0.52 -8.43 -3.71
C TYR A 69 -0.70 -9.15 -2.37
N PHE A 70 -1.89 -9.04 -1.78
CA PHE A 70 -2.15 -9.57 -0.45
C PHE A 70 -2.27 -11.09 -0.42
N ARG A 71 -2.83 -11.69 -1.47
CA ARG A 71 -2.86 -13.15 -1.63
C ARG A 71 -1.45 -13.71 -1.67
N GLY A 72 -0.61 -13.10 -2.49
CA GLY A 72 0.81 -13.44 -2.63
C GLY A 72 1.58 -13.28 -1.32
N LEU A 73 1.42 -12.14 -0.66
CA LEU A 73 2.06 -11.86 0.63
C LEU A 73 1.68 -12.90 1.69
N SER A 74 0.38 -13.20 1.80
CA SER A 74 -0.13 -14.19 2.75
C SER A 74 0.43 -15.57 2.46
N ALA A 75 0.46 -15.99 1.19
CA ALA A 75 1.02 -17.27 0.78
C ALA A 75 2.52 -17.38 1.07
N ALA A 76 3.28 -16.31 0.84
CA ALA A 76 4.71 -16.28 1.10
C ALA A 76 5.03 -16.35 2.60
N VAL A 77 4.32 -15.57 3.42
CA VAL A 77 4.53 -15.54 4.88
C VAL A 77 4.06 -16.85 5.53
N MET A 78 2.99 -17.46 5.02
CA MET A 78 2.41 -18.71 5.54
C MET A 78 2.86 -19.96 4.77
N ALA A 79 4.00 -19.93 4.07
CA ALA A 79 4.43 -21.04 3.21
C ALA A 79 4.43 -22.42 3.90
N ASP A 80 4.83 -22.48 5.17
CA ASP A 80 4.86 -23.73 5.95
C ASP A 80 3.49 -24.11 6.55
N ALA A 81 2.67 -23.12 6.91
CA ALA A 81 1.41 -23.33 7.62
C ALA A 81 0.19 -23.44 6.69
N GLY A 82 0.30 -22.89 5.48
CA GLY A 82 -0.81 -22.69 4.55
C GLY A 82 -1.68 -21.49 4.92
N VAL A 83 -2.20 -20.81 3.90
CA VAL A 83 -3.32 -19.88 4.06
C VAL A 83 -4.61 -20.69 4.10
N PRO A 84 -5.56 -20.41 5.01
CA PRO A 84 -6.86 -21.11 5.03
C PRO A 84 -7.57 -21.04 3.67
N GLU A 85 -8.23 -22.14 3.26
CA GLU A 85 -8.93 -22.22 1.96
C GLU A 85 -10.08 -21.20 1.85
N ASP A 86 -10.65 -20.79 2.98
CA ASP A 86 -11.73 -19.81 3.09
C ASP A 86 -11.23 -18.37 3.30
N ALA A 87 -9.93 -18.11 3.26
CA ALA A 87 -9.38 -16.76 3.36
C ALA A 87 -9.85 -15.90 2.18
N VAL A 88 -10.34 -14.69 2.48
CA VAL A 88 -10.88 -13.76 1.50
C VAL A 88 -9.85 -12.71 1.13
N PHE A 89 -9.78 -12.39 -0.17
CA PHE A 89 -9.05 -11.27 -0.75
C PHE A 89 -10.03 -10.56 -1.69
N ASP A 90 -10.73 -9.53 -1.20
CA ASP A 90 -11.72 -8.74 -1.95
C ASP A 90 -11.42 -7.25 -1.75
N ALA A 91 -10.93 -6.59 -2.80
CA ALA A 91 -10.63 -5.17 -2.78
C ALA A 91 -11.72 -4.39 -3.51
N ARG A 92 -12.06 -3.22 -2.99
CA ARG A 92 -13.00 -2.29 -3.64
C ARG A 92 -12.46 -0.88 -3.52
N LEU A 93 -12.20 -0.26 -4.66
CA LEU A 93 -11.79 1.13 -4.72
C LEU A 93 -12.79 1.96 -5.53
N SER A 94 -12.78 3.26 -5.28
CA SER A 94 -13.58 4.23 -6.02
C SER A 94 -12.76 5.51 -6.21
N PRO A 95 -12.84 6.15 -7.39
CA PRO A 95 -12.17 7.42 -7.61
C PRO A 95 -12.70 8.49 -6.66
N ARG A 96 -11.78 9.26 -6.07
CA ARG A 96 -12.10 10.39 -5.19
C ARG A 96 -11.84 11.69 -5.93
N ARG A 97 -12.86 12.55 -6.01
CA ARG A 97 -12.73 13.85 -6.68
C ARG A 97 -11.67 14.71 -5.99
N THR A 98 -10.82 15.34 -6.79
CA THR A 98 -9.80 16.28 -6.35
C THR A 98 -9.77 17.49 -7.27
N LYS A 99 -9.40 18.66 -6.72
CA LYS A 99 -9.15 19.88 -7.50
C LYS A 99 -7.75 19.91 -8.08
N ASP A 100 -6.86 19.09 -7.53
CA ASP A 100 -5.48 18.94 -7.99
C ASP A 100 -5.46 17.97 -9.17
N VAL A 101 -5.24 18.50 -10.37
CA VAL A 101 -5.19 17.71 -11.61
C VAL A 101 -3.89 16.92 -11.77
N SER A 102 -2.90 17.15 -10.91
CA SER A 102 -1.62 16.42 -10.94
C SER A 102 -1.65 15.11 -10.15
N VAL A 103 -2.76 14.84 -9.44
CA VAL A 103 -2.92 13.68 -8.57
C VAL A 103 -4.23 12.96 -8.88
N GLN A 104 -4.16 11.64 -9.06
CA GLN A 104 -5.35 10.79 -9.02
C GLN A 104 -5.54 10.23 -7.62
N ARG A 105 -6.77 10.23 -7.12
CA ARG A 105 -7.08 9.74 -5.78
C ARG A 105 -8.11 8.63 -5.84
N PHE A 106 -7.92 7.62 -5.01
CA PHE A 106 -8.88 6.55 -4.81
C PHE A 106 -9.07 6.31 -3.31
N GLU A 107 -10.25 5.82 -2.98
CA GLU A 107 -10.60 5.37 -1.64
C GLU A 107 -11.26 4.01 -1.69
N GLY A 108 -11.07 3.23 -0.63
CA GLY A 108 -11.56 1.87 -0.67
C GLY A 108 -11.37 1.08 0.61
N ARG A 109 -11.60 -0.22 0.48
CA ARG A 109 -11.34 -1.23 1.50
C ARG A 109 -10.86 -2.51 0.85
N ILE A 110 -10.06 -3.30 1.57
CA ILE A 110 -9.75 -4.68 1.21
C ILE A 110 -10.04 -5.58 2.40
N ASP A 111 -10.82 -6.62 2.16
CA ASP A 111 -10.93 -7.75 3.08
C ASP A 111 -9.78 -8.71 2.76
N THR A 112 -8.86 -8.90 3.71
CA THR A 112 -7.61 -9.65 3.50
C THR A 112 -7.21 -10.49 4.72
N PHE A 113 -6.15 -11.27 4.61
CA PHE A 113 -5.62 -12.08 5.69
C PHE A 113 -4.38 -11.41 6.29
N GLU A 114 -4.28 -11.34 7.61
CA GLU A 114 -3.11 -10.83 8.35
C GLU A 114 -2.20 -12.00 8.72
N PRO A 115 -1.09 -12.25 7.99
CA PRO A 115 -0.35 -13.50 8.12
C PRO A 115 0.75 -13.48 9.19
N PHE A 116 1.06 -12.33 9.78
CA PHE A 116 2.25 -12.16 10.62
C PHE A 116 1.98 -12.49 12.08
N ALA A 117 0.90 -11.95 12.66
CA ALA A 117 0.71 -11.99 14.10
C ALA A 117 -0.57 -12.74 14.53
N THR A 118 -1.71 -12.33 14.01
CA THR A 118 -3.05 -12.84 14.31
C THR A 118 -3.42 -14.04 13.44
N LYS A 119 -2.90 -14.13 12.21
CA LYS A 119 -3.24 -15.20 11.25
C LYS A 119 -4.76 -15.29 11.05
N ALA A 120 -5.38 -14.14 10.86
CA ALA A 120 -6.84 -13.99 10.80
C ALA A 120 -7.26 -13.03 9.68
N GLN A 121 -8.54 -13.12 9.31
CA GLN A 121 -9.17 -12.18 8.38
C GLN A 121 -9.21 -10.77 9.00
N VAL A 122 -8.92 -9.75 8.21
CA VAL A 122 -8.90 -8.35 8.58
C VAL A 122 -9.40 -7.47 7.45
N LEU A 123 -10.23 -6.49 7.79
CA LEU A 123 -10.63 -5.44 6.87
C LEU A 123 -9.67 -4.27 7.00
N LEU A 124 -9.05 -3.85 5.89
CA LEU A 124 -8.22 -2.65 5.82
C LEU A 124 -8.96 -1.56 5.05
N HIS A 125 -8.97 -0.35 5.61
CA HIS A 125 -9.34 0.87 4.91
C HIS A 125 -8.18 1.37 4.05
N LEU A 126 -8.43 1.81 2.82
CA LEU A 126 -7.39 2.30 1.90
C LEU A 126 -7.58 3.78 1.50
N ARG A 127 -6.44 4.46 1.42
CA ARG A 127 -6.28 5.68 0.62
C ARG A 127 -5.18 5.43 -0.41
N VAL A 128 -5.46 5.74 -1.67
CA VAL A 128 -4.49 5.65 -2.75
C VAL A 128 -4.34 7.02 -3.42
N GLU A 129 -3.11 7.47 -3.60
CA GLU A 129 -2.80 8.70 -4.32
C GLU A 129 -1.68 8.43 -5.33
N ALA A 130 -1.98 8.65 -6.60
CA ALA A 130 -1.00 8.53 -7.66
C ALA A 130 -0.52 9.91 -8.11
N PHE A 131 0.78 10.13 -8.01
CA PHE A 131 1.44 11.39 -8.35
C PHE A 131 2.05 11.30 -9.74
N ASN A 132 1.84 12.35 -10.55
CA ASN A 132 2.67 12.57 -11.72
C ASN A 132 4.01 13.18 -11.28
N CYS A 133 5.09 12.43 -11.43
CA CYS A 133 6.43 12.92 -11.18
C CYS A 133 6.95 13.72 -12.37
N LEU A 134 7.97 14.55 -12.15
CA LEU A 134 8.66 15.27 -13.23
C LEU A 134 9.44 14.31 -14.14
N ASP A 135 9.88 13.19 -13.58
CA ASP A 135 10.36 12.06 -14.36
C ASP A 135 9.19 11.48 -15.17
N PRO A 136 9.21 11.62 -16.51
CA PRO A 136 8.13 11.12 -17.35
C PRO A 136 8.12 9.60 -17.45
N ASP A 137 9.20 8.92 -17.05
CA ASP A 137 9.36 7.48 -17.21
C ASP A 137 8.80 6.70 -16.01
N HIS A 138 8.60 7.37 -14.86
CA HIS A 138 8.11 6.75 -13.64
C HIS A 138 6.87 7.45 -13.05
N ARG A 139 6.05 6.65 -12.38
CA ARG A 139 4.90 7.08 -11.59
C ARG A 139 5.05 6.57 -10.16
N ALA A 140 4.70 7.44 -9.21
CA ALA A 140 4.58 7.06 -7.81
C ALA A 140 3.12 6.83 -7.46
N VAL A 141 2.79 5.64 -6.95
CA VAL A 141 1.47 5.31 -6.41
C VAL A 141 1.62 5.05 -4.92
N TYR A 142 1.11 5.96 -4.11
CA TYR A 142 1.12 5.88 -2.66
C TYR A 142 -0.14 5.20 -2.15
N PHE A 143 0.04 4.22 -1.28
CA PHE A 143 -1.01 3.49 -0.60
C PHE A 143 -0.87 3.68 0.91
N ALA A 144 -1.97 3.93 1.60
CA ALA A 144 -2.05 3.93 3.05
C ALA A 144 -3.17 3.00 3.49
N LEU A 145 -2.86 2.08 4.41
CA LEU A 145 -3.74 0.98 4.81
C LEU A 145 -3.75 0.84 6.33
N SER A 146 -4.94 0.64 6.90
CA SER A 146 -5.10 0.39 8.33
C SER A 146 -6.43 -0.28 8.63
N PRO A 147 -6.52 -1.15 9.66
CA PRO A 147 -7.80 -1.58 10.22
C PRO A 147 -8.57 -0.44 10.88
N GLN A 148 -7.90 0.67 11.21
CA GLN A 148 -8.48 1.79 11.91
C GLN A 148 -9.30 2.69 10.98
N THR A 149 -10.40 3.23 11.50
CA THR A 149 -11.22 4.22 10.78
C THR A 149 -10.48 5.55 10.60
N GLU A 150 -10.95 6.39 9.67
CA GLU A 150 -10.27 7.62 9.27
C GLU A 150 -10.04 8.65 10.39
N GLU A 151 -10.83 8.55 11.47
CA GLU A 151 -10.71 9.39 12.65
C GLU A 151 -9.48 9.05 13.51
N HIS A 152 -8.91 7.86 13.35
CA HIS A 152 -7.76 7.42 14.11
C HIS A 152 -6.49 8.24 13.80
N ALA A 153 -5.65 8.43 14.81
CA ALA A 153 -4.47 9.28 14.71
C ALA A 153 -3.46 8.81 13.63
N VAL A 154 -3.42 7.52 13.32
CA VAL A 154 -2.54 6.95 12.29
C VAL A 154 -2.79 7.57 10.91
N TRP A 155 -4.02 7.99 10.60
CA TRP A 155 -4.35 8.64 9.34
C TRP A 155 -3.72 10.02 9.21
N LYS A 156 -3.45 10.71 10.32
CA LYS A 156 -2.66 11.94 10.31
C LYS A 156 -1.21 11.63 9.94
N GLN A 157 -0.63 10.58 10.51
CA GLN A 157 0.75 10.17 10.23
C GLN A 157 0.91 9.71 8.78
N PHE A 158 -0.07 9.00 8.21
CA PHE A 158 -0.08 8.69 6.78
C PHE A 158 -0.04 9.94 5.90
N ARG A 159 -0.79 10.99 6.25
CA ARG A 159 -0.72 12.27 5.53
C ARG A 159 0.66 12.92 5.65
N GLU A 160 1.27 12.87 6.83
CA GLU A 160 2.63 13.39 7.04
C GLU A 160 3.69 12.61 6.21
N ILE A 161 3.55 11.28 6.10
CA ILE A 161 4.42 10.45 5.25
C ILE A 161 4.23 10.81 3.78
N ARG A 162 2.97 10.88 3.31
CA ARG A 162 2.63 11.29 1.95
C ARG A 162 3.19 12.68 1.62
N ASP A 163 2.98 13.66 2.48
CA ASP A 163 3.42 15.05 2.26
C ASP A 163 4.95 15.18 2.32
N GLY A 164 5.62 14.23 2.98
CA GLY A 164 7.07 14.09 2.99
C GLY A 164 7.64 13.39 1.76
N PHE A 165 6.82 12.71 0.94
CA PHE A 165 7.29 12.02 -0.25
C PHE A 165 7.83 13.00 -1.30
N ARG A 166 8.94 12.62 -1.94
CA ARG A 166 9.52 13.33 -3.06
C ARG A 166 9.82 12.30 -4.14
N CYS A 167 9.40 12.57 -5.37
CA CYS A 167 9.78 11.76 -6.52
C CYS A 167 11.31 11.62 -6.57
N HIS A 168 11.78 10.39 -6.84
CA HIS A 168 13.20 10.18 -7.10
C HIS A 168 13.60 10.99 -8.34
N GLY A 169 14.73 11.69 -8.28
CA GLY A 169 15.11 12.65 -9.31
C GLY A 169 14.64 14.08 -9.03
N THR A 170 14.99 14.64 -7.86
CA THR A 170 15.14 16.09 -7.76
C THR A 170 16.28 16.51 -8.67
N ALA A 171 15.95 17.20 -9.78
CA ALA A 171 16.87 18.20 -10.30
C ALA A 171 17.08 19.21 -9.17
N ALA A 172 18.21 19.10 -8.48
CA ALA A 172 18.73 20.21 -7.69
C ALA A 172 18.82 21.42 -8.62
N LYS A 173 18.14 22.50 -8.24
CA LYS A 173 18.45 23.83 -8.77
C LYS A 173 19.20 24.58 -7.69
#